data_AF-A0A2U1QLL6-F1
#
_entry.id   AF-A0A2U1QLL6-F1
#
_cell.length_a   1.000
_cell.length_b   1.000
_cell.length_c   1.000
_cell.angle_alpha   90.00
_cell.angle_beta   90.00
_cell.angle_gamma   90.00
#
_symmetry.space_group_name_H-M   'P 1'
#
loop_
_entity.id
_entity.type
_entity.pdbx_description
1 polymer ?
#
loop_
_entity_poly.entity_id
_entity_poly.type
_entity_poly.pdbx_seq_one_letter_code
_entity_poly.pdbx_strand_id
1 'polypeptide(L)'
;MLKKLCCLGISRRQAFGNCSNFLRVGKENKLSNARKTLDHFIYKSIDQKQNDYNNTEHQEEKFIFITTFMTLFKNHNGTSLNPTKFQRDNIWSLMAAGKDTTSSALSWFFCLLSRNPIVVDKILKEIHSHLEVKVGERWHVKELDEMAYFHGALCESLRLFPSIPLNHKSPFLPDILPSGHQVYPNTKIILSYYSMGRMKSIWGEDCMELKPGRWMLKNGGIKREPSYKFASFGSGSRAWVGKNMALSHLKIVSTVNYDNLPLTYRVSRMSSRVSTRFYCTSNEAWS
;
A
#
# COMPACT_ATOMS: atom_id res chain seq x y z
N MET A 1 -3.53 39.50 -8.41
CA MET A 1 -2.36 39.60 -7.50
C MET A 1 -1.99 38.28 -6.81
N LEU A 2 -2.95 37.52 -6.29
CA LEU A 2 -2.72 36.23 -5.59
C LEU A 2 -2.06 35.12 -6.43
N LYS A 3 -2.30 35.04 -7.76
CA LYS A 3 -1.62 34.09 -8.65
C LYS A 3 -0.10 34.32 -8.77
N LYS A 4 0.37 35.57 -8.70
CA LYS A 4 1.81 35.90 -8.75
C LYS A 4 2.54 35.53 -7.45
N LEU A 5 1.88 35.69 -6.29
CA LEU A 5 2.45 35.34 -4.98
C LEU A 5 2.61 33.83 -4.78
N CYS A 6 1.70 33.01 -5.31
CA CYS A 6 1.81 31.55 -5.25
C CYS A 6 2.94 31.01 -6.13
N CYS A 7 3.11 31.54 -7.35
CA CYS A 7 4.25 31.21 -8.22
C CYS A 7 5.59 31.65 -7.64
N LEU A 8 5.67 32.83 -7.00
CA LEU A 8 6.88 33.29 -6.31
C LEU A 8 7.21 32.44 -5.08
N GLY A 9 6.21 31.95 -4.34
CA GLY A 9 6.39 31.06 -3.20
C GLY A 9 6.86 29.64 -3.56
N ILE A 10 6.37 29.10 -4.69
CA ILE A 10 6.79 27.79 -5.22
C ILE A 10 8.20 27.90 -5.83
N SER A 11 8.47 28.95 -6.61
CA SER A 11 9.80 29.22 -7.19
C SER A 11 10.88 29.41 -6.11
N ARG A 12 10.59 30.15 -5.02
CA ARG A 12 11.53 30.29 -3.90
C ARG A 12 11.79 28.99 -3.14
N ARG A 13 10.78 28.13 -2.93
CA ARG A 13 10.99 26.81 -2.30
C ARG A 13 11.80 25.86 -3.19
N GLN A 14 11.58 25.91 -4.50
CA GLN A 14 12.32 25.07 -5.46
C GLN A 14 13.77 25.54 -5.61
N ALA A 15 14.01 26.86 -5.64
CA ALA A 15 15.36 27.44 -5.62
C ALA A 15 16.10 27.15 -4.30
N PHE A 16 15.43 27.25 -3.15
CA PHE A 16 16.02 26.94 -1.85
C PHE A 16 16.32 25.44 -1.68
N GLY A 17 15.43 24.57 -2.17
CA GLY A 17 15.66 23.12 -2.22
C GLY A 17 16.83 22.74 -3.12
N ASN A 18 16.97 23.39 -4.28
CA ASN A 18 18.10 23.18 -5.19
C ASN A 18 19.42 23.69 -4.59
N CYS A 19 19.42 24.83 -3.90
CA CYS A 19 20.61 25.38 -3.24
C CYS A 19 21.01 24.55 -2.00
N SER A 20 20.04 24.06 -1.22
CA SER A 20 20.28 23.15 -0.10
C SER A 20 20.78 21.77 -0.55
N ASN A 21 20.33 21.30 -1.72
CA ASN A 21 20.85 20.08 -2.37
C ASN A 21 22.28 20.25 -2.86
N PHE A 22 22.60 21.41 -3.45
CA PHE A 22 23.95 21.76 -3.90
C PHE A 22 24.93 21.91 -2.73
N LEU A 23 24.49 22.53 -1.63
CA LEU A 23 25.31 22.77 -0.44
C LEU A 23 25.36 21.58 0.55
N ARG A 24 24.54 20.53 0.35
CA ARG A 24 24.44 19.36 1.24
C ARG A 24 24.31 19.75 2.73
N VAL A 25 23.46 20.73 3.06
CA VAL A 25 23.22 21.15 4.45
C VAL A 25 21.87 20.60 4.94
N GLY A 26 21.81 20.14 6.20
CA GLY A 26 20.55 19.77 6.86
C GLY A 26 19.92 18.45 6.40
N LYS A 27 18.61 18.46 6.11
CA LYS A 27 17.82 17.27 5.75
C LYS A 27 18.28 16.61 4.44
N GLU A 28 18.81 17.39 3.50
CA GLU A 28 19.31 16.87 2.22
C GLU A 28 20.59 16.05 2.37
N ASN A 29 21.45 16.40 3.33
CA ASN A 29 22.62 15.56 3.65
C ASN A 29 22.20 14.22 4.26
N LYS A 30 21.23 14.23 5.17
CA LYS A 30 20.66 13.01 5.76
C LYS A 30 20.04 12.12 4.69
N LEU A 31 19.28 12.69 3.75
CA LEU A 31 18.69 11.95 2.63
C LEU A 31 19.77 11.38 1.70
N SER A 32 20.79 12.18 1.36
CA SER A 32 21.93 11.73 0.55
C SER A 32 22.67 10.57 1.22
N ASN A 33 22.92 10.64 2.54
CA ASN A 33 23.59 9.57 3.27
C ASN A 33 22.71 8.31 3.37
N ALA A 34 21.42 8.46 3.66
CA ALA A 34 20.47 7.34 3.66
C ALA A 34 20.41 6.66 2.28
N ARG A 35 20.41 7.45 1.19
CA ARG A 35 20.47 6.92 -0.18
C ARG A 35 21.75 6.11 -0.39
N LYS A 36 22.92 6.61 0.00
CA LYS A 36 24.18 5.86 -0.12
C LYS A 36 24.14 4.52 0.64
N THR A 37 23.59 4.51 1.86
CA THR A 37 23.44 3.28 2.65
C THR A 37 22.51 2.28 1.96
N LEU A 38 21.38 2.74 1.44
CA LEU A 38 20.45 1.90 0.69
C LEU A 38 21.07 1.35 -0.59
N ASP A 39 21.77 2.21 -1.34
CA ASP A 39 22.47 1.83 -2.57
C ASP A 39 23.50 0.74 -2.27
N HIS A 40 24.32 0.94 -1.24
CA HIS A 40 25.30 -0.05 -0.81
C HIS A 40 24.66 -1.39 -0.43
N PHE A 41 23.56 -1.36 0.34
CA PHE A 41 22.84 -2.57 0.71
C PHE A 41 22.27 -3.32 -0.49
N ILE A 42 21.61 -2.61 -1.42
CA ILE A 42 20.97 -3.22 -2.59
C ILE A 42 22.03 -3.77 -3.54
N TYR A 43 23.09 -3.01 -3.85
CA TYR A 43 24.17 -3.52 -4.71
C TYR A 43 24.84 -4.74 -4.11
N LYS A 44 25.19 -4.70 -2.82
CA LYS A 44 25.74 -5.88 -2.12
C LYS A 44 24.81 -7.09 -2.21
N SER A 45 23.50 -6.88 -2.06
CA SER A 45 22.52 -7.95 -2.17
C SER A 45 22.41 -8.51 -3.59
N ILE A 46 22.50 -7.64 -4.61
CA ILE A 46 22.52 -8.06 -6.02
C ILE A 46 23.78 -8.90 -6.29
N ASP A 47 24.95 -8.42 -5.89
CA ASP A 47 26.23 -9.09 -6.12
C ASP A 47 26.27 -10.46 -5.44
N GLN A 48 25.84 -10.55 -4.18
CA GLN A 48 25.71 -11.81 -3.46
C GLN A 48 24.80 -12.79 -4.21
N LYS A 49 23.64 -12.31 -4.67
CA LYS A 49 22.65 -13.15 -5.34
C LYS A 49 23.07 -13.58 -6.74
N GLN A 50 23.86 -12.77 -7.45
CA GLN A 50 24.45 -13.15 -8.73
C GLN A 50 25.52 -14.23 -8.55
N ASN A 51 26.35 -14.12 -7.50
CA ASN A 51 27.34 -15.14 -7.18
C ASN A 51 26.67 -16.47 -6.78
N ASP A 52 25.61 -16.42 -5.96
CA ASP A 52 24.82 -17.61 -5.60
C ASP A 52 24.26 -18.32 -6.86
N TYR A 53 23.74 -17.55 -7.82
CA TYR A 53 23.16 -18.08 -9.07
C TYR A 53 24.20 -18.74 -9.97
N ASN A 54 25.38 -18.13 -10.12
CA ASN A 54 26.44 -18.69 -10.97
C ASN A 54 27.08 -19.96 -10.38
N ASN A 55 26.99 -20.15 -9.05
CA ASN A 55 27.62 -21.26 -8.34
C ASN A 55 26.70 -22.49 -8.15
N THR A 56 25.40 -22.38 -8.45
CA THR A 56 24.43 -23.45 -8.16
C THR A 56 23.69 -23.85 -9.43
N GLU A 57 24.06 -24.98 -10.05
CA GLU A 57 23.38 -25.51 -11.25
C GLU A 57 21.93 -25.95 -11.02
N HIS A 58 21.47 -26.13 -9.78
CA HIS A 58 20.09 -26.52 -9.49
C HIS A 58 19.61 -26.03 -8.13
N GLN A 59 18.77 -24.98 -8.08
CA GLN A 59 17.79 -24.77 -7.00
C GLN A 59 16.67 -23.83 -7.49
N GLU A 60 15.50 -24.40 -7.78
CA GLU A 60 14.53 -23.87 -8.73
C GLU A 60 13.49 -22.86 -8.20
N GLU A 61 13.23 -22.70 -6.90
CA GLU A 61 11.98 -22.00 -6.51
C GLU A 61 12.13 -20.66 -5.79
N LYS A 62 13.25 -20.39 -5.11
CA LYS A 62 13.32 -19.20 -4.22
C LYS A 62 13.82 -17.92 -4.90
N PHE A 63 14.34 -18.02 -6.12
CA PHE A 63 15.09 -16.96 -6.80
C PHE A 63 14.38 -16.31 -7.99
N ILE A 64 13.19 -16.81 -8.34
CA ILE A 64 12.51 -16.50 -9.60
C ILE A 64 12.39 -15.00 -9.85
N PHE A 65 12.08 -14.15 -8.87
CA PHE A 65 11.86 -12.73 -9.16
C PHE A 65 13.11 -12.01 -9.67
N ILE A 66 14.23 -12.06 -8.94
CA ILE A 66 15.45 -11.36 -9.34
C ILE A 66 16.03 -12.02 -10.57
N THR A 67 16.15 -13.36 -10.61
CA THR A 67 16.75 -14.07 -11.75
C THR A 67 15.90 -13.97 -13.01
N THR A 68 14.58 -14.10 -12.93
CA THR A 68 13.67 -13.89 -14.08
C THR A 68 13.75 -12.45 -14.55
N PHE A 69 13.82 -11.48 -13.64
CA PHE A 69 14.05 -10.08 -14.02
C PHE A 69 15.40 -9.93 -14.74
N MET A 70 16.49 -10.53 -14.24
CA MET A 70 17.80 -10.54 -14.93
C MET A 70 17.70 -11.11 -16.34
N THR A 71 17.04 -12.27 -16.51
CA THR A 71 16.92 -12.98 -17.79
C THR A 71 16.06 -12.21 -18.79
N LEU A 72 14.92 -11.69 -18.36
CA LEU A 72 14.02 -10.89 -19.22
C LEU A 72 14.70 -9.62 -19.73
N PHE A 73 15.52 -8.96 -18.90
CA PHE A 73 16.22 -7.72 -19.31
C PHE A 73 17.48 -7.96 -20.14
N LYS A 74 18.21 -9.07 -19.93
CA LYS A 74 19.30 -9.48 -20.82
C LYS A 74 18.80 -9.72 -22.25
N ASN A 75 17.62 -10.31 -22.39
CA ASN A 75 17.03 -10.63 -23.68
C ASN A 75 16.43 -9.43 -24.42
N HIS A 76 16.13 -8.33 -23.72
CA HIS A 76 15.40 -7.19 -24.29
C HIS A 76 16.22 -5.97 -24.70
N ASN A 77 17.52 -5.85 -24.36
CA ASN A 77 18.24 -4.59 -24.55
C ASN A 77 19.57 -4.68 -25.31
N GLY A 78 19.53 -4.22 -26.57
CA GLY A 78 20.59 -3.48 -27.24
C GLY A 78 20.57 -1.96 -26.93
N THR A 79 20.08 -1.53 -25.76
CA THR A 79 19.97 -0.10 -25.38
C THR A 79 20.89 0.26 -24.21
N SER A 80 21.48 1.47 -24.27
CA SER A 80 22.58 2.00 -23.44
C SER A 80 22.28 2.24 -21.94
N LEU A 81 21.34 1.53 -21.34
CA LEU A 81 20.99 1.65 -19.93
C LEU A 81 21.90 0.74 -19.09
N ASN A 82 22.55 1.29 -18.05
CA ASN A 82 23.33 0.50 -17.09
C ASN A 82 22.40 -0.49 -16.37
N PRO A 83 22.50 -1.81 -16.64
CA PRO A 83 21.53 -2.81 -16.20
C PRO A 83 21.48 -2.92 -14.68
N THR A 84 22.63 -2.80 -14.01
CA THR A 84 22.76 -2.88 -12.56
C THR A 84 22.06 -1.71 -11.87
N LYS A 85 22.18 -0.49 -12.43
CA LYS A 85 21.48 0.69 -11.89
C LYS A 85 19.97 0.54 -12.01
N PHE A 86 19.49 0.09 -13.17
CA PHE A 86 18.06 -0.12 -13.40
C PHE A 86 17.49 -1.19 -12.44
N GLN A 87 18.20 -2.30 -12.24
CA GLN A 87 17.81 -3.33 -11.27
C GLN A 87 17.74 -2.78 -9.85
N ARG A 88 18.76 -2.02 -9.43
CA ARG A 88 18.77 -1.35 -8.14
C ARG A 88 17.54 -0.48 -7.95
N ASP A 89 17.23 0.36 -8.93
CA ASP A 89 16.10 1.30 -8.86
C ASP A 89 14.75 0.58 -8.76
N ASN A 90 14.58 -0.56 -9.45
CA ASN A 90 13.37 -1.39 -9.35
C ASN A 90 13.24 -2.10 -7.99
N ILE A 91 14.32 -2.70 -7.49
CA ILE A 91 14.34 -3.34 -6.16
C ILE A 91 14.00 -2.31 -5.08
N TRP A 92 14.62 -1.13 -5.14
CA TRP A 92 14.30 -0.03 -4.24
C TRP A 92 12.82 0.37 -4.32
N SER A 93 12.29 0.55 -5.54
CA SER A 93 10.89 0.92 -5.74
C SER A 93 9.93 -0.11 -5.13
N LEU A 94 10.23 -1.41 -5.25
CA LEU A 94 9.41 -2.48 -4.68
C LEU A 94 9.50 -2.53 -3.15
N MET A 95 10.70 -2.38 -2.60
CA MET A 95 10.92 -2.33 -1.15
C MET A 95 10.18 -1.15 -0.52
N ALA A 96 10.32 0.05 -1.09
CA ALA A 96 9.66 1.25 -0.62
C ALA A 96 8.13 1.12 -0.75
N ALA A 97 7.64 0.62 -1.89
CA ALA A 97 6.21 0.40 -2.08
C ALA A 97 5.63 -0.62 -1.09
N GLY A 98 6.34 -1.74 -0.83
CA GLY A 98 5.82 -2.82 0.01
C GLY A 98 5.86 -2.52 1.51
N LYS A 99 6.95 -1.92 2.00
CA LYS A 99 7.18 -1.74 3.46
C LYS A 99 6.16 -0.79 4.09
N ASP A 100 6.12 0.45 3.63
CA ASP A 100 5.35 1.50 4.30
C ASP A 100 3.84 1.32 4.08
N THR A 101 3.44 0.88 2.88
CA THR A 101 2.03 0.67 2.57
C THR A 101 1.42 -0.51 3.34
N THR A 102 2.15 -1.61 3.49
CA THR A 102 1.70 -2.79 4.25
C THR A 102 1.64 -2.48 5.73
N SER A 103 2.64 -1.79 6.28
CA SER A 103 2.64 -1.37 7.69
C SER A 103 1.46 -0.46 8.03
N SER A 104 1.18 0.53 7.17
CA SER A 104 0.02 1.41 7.31
C SER A 104 -1.30 0.63 7.22
N ALA A 105 -1.42 -0.29 6.26
CA ALA A 105 -2.62 -1.10 6.08
C ALA A 105 -2.91 -1.98 7.30
N LEU A 106 -1.91 -2.68 7.83
CA LEU A 106 -2.05 -3.50 9.04
C LEU A 106 -2.44 -2.65 10.25
N SER A 107 -1.81 -1.49 10.42
CA SER A 107 -2.09 -0.58 11.54
C SER A 107 -3.56 -0.16 11.56
N TRP A 108 -4.11 0.25 10.42
CA TRP A 108 -5.52 0.61 10.30
C TRP A 108 -6.45 -0.60 10.43
N PHE A 109 -6.06 -1.75 9.89
CA PHE A 109 -6.82 -2.98 10.02
C PHE A 109 -6.99 -3.39 11.48
N PHE A 110 -5.91 -3.48 12.25
CA PHE A 110 -5.98 -3.81 13.67
C PHE A 110 -6.70 -2.73 14.49
N CYS A 111 -6.51 -1.44 14.15
CA CYS A 111 -7.26 -0.36 14.76
C CYS A 111 -8.78 -0.53 14.57
N LEU A 112 -9.22 -0.87 13.36
CA LEU A 112 -10.62 -1.15 13.05
C LEU A 112 -11.14 -2.39 13.77
N LEU A 113 -10.39 -3.47 13.79
CA LEU A 113 -10.75 -4.70 14.50
C LEU A 113 -10.93 -4.46 16.00
N SER A 114 -10.06 -3.66 16.63
CA SER A 114 -10.15 -3.32 18.06
C SER A 114 -11.47 -2.62 18.45
N ARG A 115 -12.16 -2.01 17.48
CA ARG A 115 -13.44 -1.31 17.66
C ARG A 115 -14.65 -2.12 17.20
N ASN A 116 -14.43 -3.28 16.58
CA ASN A 116 -15.49 -4.08 15.95
C ASN A 116 -15.37 -5.56 16.38
N PRO A 117 -15.69 -5.90 17.64
CA PRO A 117 -15.54 -7.26 18.17
C PRO A 117 -16.36 -8.30 17.39
N ILE A 118 -17.52 -7.92 16.85
CA ILE A 118 -18.35 -8.79 16.00
C ILE A 118 -17.62 -9.20 14.72
N VAL A 119 -16.83 -8.29 14.14
CA VAL A 119 -16.02 -8.59 12.94
C VAL A 119 -14.87 -9.52 13.31
N VAL A 120 -14.23 -9.30 14.45
CA VAL A 120 -13.19 -10.19 14.98
C VAL A 120 -13.73 -11.60 15.17
N ASP A 121 -14.83 -11.78 15.90
CA ASP A 121 -15.44 -13.09 16.15
C ASP A 121 -15.75 -13.85 14.85
N LYS A 122 -16.27 -13.17 13.83
CA LYS A 122 -16.53 -13.78 12.52
C LYS A 122 -15.25 -14.18 11.77
N ILE A 123 -14.20 -13.36 11.84
CA ILE A 123 -12.89 -13.72 11.28
C ILE A 123 -12.31 -14.92 12.02
N LEU A 124 -12.38 -14.95 13.37
CA LEU A 124 -11.86 -16.06 14.17
C LEU A 124 -12.62 -17.35 13.86
N LYS A 125 -13.95 -17.30 13.73
CA LYS A 125 -14.78 -18.43 13.31
C LYS A 125 -14.39 -18.96 11.93
N GLU A 126 -14.18 -18.07 10.96
CA GLU A 126 -13.74 -18.46 9.61
C GLU A 126 -12.32 -19.07 9.64
N ILE A 127 -11.41 -18.52 10.44
CA ILE A 127 -10.06 -19.06 10.59
C ILE A 127 -10.11 -20.45 11.24
N HIS A 128 -10.85 -20.61 12.35
CA HIS A 128 -10.99 -21.89 13.05
C HIS A 128 -11.64 -22.97 12.18
N SER A 129 -12.70 -22.63 11.42
CA SER A 129 -13.36 -23.62 10.56
C SER A 129 -12.43 -24.18 9.48
N HIS A 130 -11.40 -23.43 9.08
CA HIS A 130 -10.37 -23.90 8.15
C HIS A 130 -9.17 -24.56 8.86
N LEU A 131 -8.89 -24.19 10.13
CA LEU A 131 -7.84 -24.79 10.97
C LEU A 131 -8.21 -26.18 11.52
N GLU A 132 -9.46 -26.40 11.92
CA GLU A 132 -9.93 -27.69 12.46
C GLU A 132 -9.77 -28.83 11.43
N VAL A 133 -9.64 -28.49 10.15
CA VAL A 133 -9.34 -29.44 9.07
C VAL A 133 -7.88 -29.91 9.11
N LYS A 134 -6.95 -29.15 9.72
CA LYS A 134 -5.50 -29.40 9.65
C LYS A 134 -4.74 -28.89 10.89
N VAL A 135 -4.64 -29.71 11.92
CA VAL A 135 -3.77 -29.44 13.08
C VAL A 135 -2.29 -29.65 12.69
N GLY A 136 -1.49 -28.59 12.68
CA GLY A 136 -0.01 -28.66 12.65
C GLY A 136 0.70 -28.13 11.40
N GLU A 137 -0.01 -27.64 10.38
CA GLU A 137 0.59 -27.12 9.14
C GLU A 137 0.69 -25.58 9.11
N ARG A 138 1.73 -25.06 8.46
CA ARG A 138 1.86 -23.61 8.21
C ARG A 138 0.83 -23.19 7.15
N TRP A 139 0.17 -22.05 7.37
CA TRP A 139 -0.79 -21.47 6.41
C TRP A 139 -0.25 -21.44 4.98
N HIS A 140 -0.95 -22.13 4.06
CA HIS A 140 -0.70 -21.96 2.64
C HIS A 140 -1.45 -20.73 2.11
N VAL A 141 -0.81 -20.00 1.18
CA VAL A 141 -1.40 -18.79 0.58
C VAL A 141 -2.77 -19.07 -0.06
N LYS A 142 -2.93 -20.25 -0.66
CA LYS A 142 -4.19 -20.68 -1.29
C LYS A 142 -5.34 -20.78 -0.29
N GLU A 143 -5.08 -21.29 0.90
CA GLU A 143 -6.09 -21.46 1.97
C GLU A 143 -6.55 -20.10 2.49
N LEU A 144 -5.61 -19.16 2.66
CA LEU A 144 -5.93 -17.79 3.02
C LEU A 144 -6.76 -17.08 1.94
N ASP A 145 -6.64 -17.48 0.68
CA ASP A 145 -7.40 -16.92 -0.44
C ASP A 145 -8.86 -17.37 -0.51
N GLU A 146 -9.21 -18.48 0.16
CA GLU A 146 -10.58 -18.97 0.26
C GLU A 146 -11.40 -18.29 1.37
N MET A 147 -10.73 -17.64 2.33
CA MET A 147 -11.36 -16.91 3.44
C MET A 147 -12.01 -15.60 2.96
N ALA A 148 -13.26 -15.68 2.51
CA ALA A 148 -14.00 -14.58 1.91
C ALA A 148 -14.34 -13.47 2.92
N TYR A 149 -14.71 -13.80 4.15
CA TYR A 149 -15.08 -12.80 5.15
C TYR A 149 -13.84 -12.01 5.60
N PHE A 150 -12.72 -12.70 5.84
CA PHE A 150 -11.45 -12.10 6.20
C PHE A 150 -10.87 -11.25 5.06
N HIS A 151 -10.93 -11.73 3.81
CA HIS A 151 -10.60 -10.92 2.64
C HIS A 151 -11.47 -9.66 2.57
N GLY A 152 -12.77 -9.79 2.81
CA GLY A 152 -13.69 -8.66 2.85
C GLY A 152 -13.36 -7.65 3.94
N ALA A 153 -12.96 -8.10 5.12
CA ALA A 153 -12.57 -7.21 6.22
C ALA A 153 -11.30 -6.40 5.88
N LEU A 154 -10.31 -7.03 5.23
CA LEU A 154 -9.11 -6.35 4.74
C LEU A 154 -9.44 -5.34 3.63
N CYS A 155 -10.25 -5.71 2.65
CA CYS A 155 -10.68 -4.80 1.58
C CYS A 155 -11.48 -3.62 2.12
N GLU A 156 -12.37 -3.86 3.08
CA GLU A 156 -13.16 -2.80 3.72
C GLU A 156 -12.29 -1.86 4.56
N SER A 157 -11.28 -2.40 5.26
CA SER A 157 -10.27 -1.59 5.94
C SER A 157 -9.51 -0.70 4.97
N LEU A 158 -9.05 -1.24 3.83
CA LEU A 158 -8.35 -0.47 2.79
C LEU A 158 -9.25 0.52 2.03
N ARG A 159 -10.56 0.28 1.99
CA ARG A 159 -11.55 1.22 1.43
C ARG A 159 -11.68 2.43 2.35
N LEU A 160 -11.83 2.20 3.66
CA LEU A 160 -11.94 3.27 4.65
C LEU A 160 -10.59 3.94 4.87
N PHE A 161 -9.50 3.20 5.03
CA PHE A 161 -8.18 3.76 5.34
C PHE A 161 -7.16 3.25 4.33
N PRO A 162 -7.19 3.75 3.08
CA PRO A 162 -6.19 3.41 2.08
C PRO A 162 -4.80 3.88 2.52
N SER A 163 -3.77 3.04 2.33
CA SER A 163 -2.37 3.39 2.64
C SER A 163 -1.87 4.60 1.85
N ILE A 164 -2.44 4.87 0.68
CA ILE A 164 -2.20 6.06 -0.13
C ILE A 164 -3.54 6.80 -0.30
N PRO A 165 -3.86 7.78 0.56
CA PRO A 165 -5.18 8.43 0.56
C PRO A 165 -5.39 9.40 -0.60
N LEU A 166 -4.30 9.99 -1.10
CA LEU A 166 -4.31 10.93 -2.23
C LEU A 166 -3.33 10.42 -3.28
N ASN A 167 -3.82 10.28 -4.50
CA ASN A 167 -2.98 10.04 -5.67
C ASN A 167 -3.08 11.24 -6.61
N HIS A 168 -2.02 11.55 -7.35
CA HIS A 168 -2.06 12.64 -8.32
C HIS A 168 -1.53 12.20 -9.68
N LYS A 169 -2.14 12.76 -10.73
CA LYS A 169 -1.73 12.56 -12.12
C LYS A 169 -1.52 13.92 -12.76
N SER A 170 -0.56 14.01 -13.66
CA SER A 170 -0.39 15.18 -14.53
C SER A 170 -0.33 14.67 -15.96
N PRO A 171 -1.05 15.30 -16.89
CA PRO A 171 -0.99 14.91 -18.28
C PRO A 171 0.38 15.35 -18.86
N PHE A 172 0.92 14.56 -19.78
CA PHE A 172 2.17 14.88 -20.48
C PHE A 172 1.93 15.85 -21.64
N LEU A 173 0.81 15.67 -22.35
CA LEU A 173 0.29 16.56 -23.39
C LEU A 173 -1.08 17.10 -22.94
N PRO A 174 -1.57 18.22 -23.51
CA PRO A 174 -2.94 18.67 -23.27
C PRO A 174 -3.96 17.55 -23.53
N ASP A 175 -4.96 17.44 -22.66
CA ASP A 175 -5.98 16.38 -22.72
C ASP A 175 -7.34 16.90 -22.22
N ILE A 176 -8.41 16.14 -22.46
CA ILE A 176 -9.78 16.48 -22.05
C ILE A 176 -10.31 15.36 -21.15
N LEU A 177 -10.67 15.71 -19.92
CA LEU A 177 -11.27 14.76 -18.98
C LEU A 177 -12.66 14.31 -19.47
N PRO A 178 -13.16 13.14 -19.01
CA PRO A 178 -14.53 12.70 -19.31
C PRO A 178 -15.63 13.71 -18.93
N SER A 179 -15.33 14.65 -18.04
CA SER A 179 -16.20 15.77 -17.67
C SER A 179 -16.16 16.96 -18.64
N GLY A 180 -15.42 16.87 -19.75
CA GLY A 180 -15.20 17.96 -20.72
C GLY A 180 -14.14 18.99 -20.31
N HIS A 181 -13.53 18.86 -19.13
CA HIS A 181 -12.53 19.82 -18.65
C HIS A 181 -11.19 19.61 -19.34
N GLN A 182 -10.63 20.69 -19.90
CA GLN A 182 -9.28 20.68 -20.48
C GLN A 182 -8.22 20.72 -19.39
N VAL A 183 -7.20 19.88 -19.53
CA VAL A 183 -6.05 19.78 -18.64
C VAL A 183 -4.76 19.93 -19.43
N TYR A 184 -3.82 20.71 -18.90
CA TYR A 184 -2.55 21.02 -19.56
C TYR A 184 -1.37 20.39 -18.81
N PRO A 185 -0.20 20.25 -19.45
CA PRO A 185 1.01 19.83 -18.76
C PRO A 185 1.26 20.65 -17.48
N ASN A 186 1.74 19.97 -16.43
CA ASN A 186 1.90 20.49 -15.06
C ASN A 186 0.60 20.70 -14.26
N THR A 187 -0.58 20.45 -14.84
CA THR A 187 -1.84 20.42 -14.07
C THR A 187 -1.89 19.15 -13.22
N LYS A 188 -1.97 19.30 -11.90
CA LYS A 188 -2.12 18.16 -10.98
C LYS A 188 -3.58 17.83 -10.77
N ILE A 189 -4.01 16.70 -11.30
CA ILE A 189 -5.31 16.08 -11.04
C ILE A 189 -5.14 15.21 -9.78
N ILE A 190 -5.82 15.57 -8.69
CA ILE A 190 -5.75 14.83 -7.42
C ILE A 190 -6.96 13.93 -7.29
N LEU A 191 -6.72 12.64 -7.15
CA LEU A 191 -7.71 11.60 -6.87
C LEU A 191 -7.67 11.31 -5.37
N SER A 192 -8.75 11.64 -4.66
CA SER A 192 -8.87 11.35 -3.22
C SER A 192 -9.51 9.99 -3.00
N TYR A 193 -8.68 8.94 -2.92
CA TYR A 193 -9.15 7.59 -2.63
C TYR A 193 -9.83 7.50 -1.26
N TYR A 194 -9.33 8.26 -0.29
CA TYR A 194 -9.94 8.35 1.04
C TYR A 194 -11.38 8.86 1.00
N SER A 195 -11.64 9.90 0.20
CA SER A 195 -12.98 10.47 0.04
C SER A 195 -13.86 9.54 -0.79
N MET A 196 -13.35 9.04 -1.93
CA MET A 196 -14.07 8.09 -2.78
C MET A 196 -14.53 6.84 -2.02
N GLY A 197 -13.70 6.35 -1.09
CA GLY A 197 -14.06 5.27 -0.19
C GLY A 197 -15.30 5.56 0.65
N ARG A 198 -15.62 6.83 0.94
CA ARG A 198 -16.72 7.27 1.84
C ARG A 198 -17.87 7.97 1.10
N MET A 199 -17.85 8.01 -0.22
CA MET A 199 -18.91 8.68 -0.97
C MET A 199 -20.18 7.83 -0.98
N LYS A 200 -21.30 8.40 -0.51
CA LYS A 200 -22.62 7.77 -0.54
C LYS A 200 -23.05 7.35 -1.95
N SER A 201 -22.74 8.17 -2.94
CA SER A 201 -23.02 7.88 -4.36
C SER A 201 -22.28 6.65 -4.91
N ILE A 202 -21.20 6.21 -4.25
CA ILE A 202 -20.40 5.06 -4.68
C ILE A 202 -20.69 3.82 -3.81
N TRP A 203 -20.82 4.03 -2.48
CA TRP A 203 -20.86 2.94 -1.50
C TRP A 203 -22.19 2.77 -0.78
N GLY A 204 -23.18 3.63 -1.04
CA GLY A 204 -24.48 3.63 -0.38
C GLY A 204 -24.48 4.42 0.93
N GLU A 205 -25.60 4.39 1.64
CA GLU A 205 -25.79 5.14 2.89
C GLU A 205 -24.87 4.66 4.01
N ASP A 206 -24.53 3.37 4.01
CA ASP A 206 -23.64 2.72 4.96
C ASP A 206 -22.15 2.85 4.58
N CYS A 207 -21.79 3.83 3.75
CA CYS A 207 -20.42 4.06 3.26
C CYS A 207 -19.39 4.32 4.38
N MET A 208 -19.82 4.76 5.56
CA MET A 208 -18.94 5.01 6.71
C MET A 208 -18.71 3.78 7.58
N GLU A 209 -19.49 2.72 7.38
CA GLU A 209 -19.46 1.52 8.22
C GLU A 209 -18.40 0.51 7.76
N LEU A 210 -17.83 -0.23 8.71
CA LEU A 210 -17.00 -1.40 8.42
C LEU A 210 -17.89 -2.61 8.14
N LYS A 211 -18.21 -2.87 6.87
CA LYS A 211 -19.07 -3.98 6.45
C LYS A 211 -18.34 -4.98 5.52
N PRO A 212 -17.63 -5.98 6.08
CA PRO A 212 -16.93 -7.01 5.29
C PRO A 212 -17.83 -7.72 4.27
N GLY A 213 -19.11 -7.89 4.59
CA GLY A 213 -20.11 -8.51 3.71
C GLY A 213 -20.30 -7.82 2.36
N ARG A 214 -19.84 -6.57 2.17
CA ARG A 214 -19.84 -5.91 0.83
C ARG A 214 -19.01 -6.67 -0.20
N TRP A 215 -17.98 -7.37 0.26
CA TRP A 215 -16.99 -8.07 -0.54
C TRP A 215 -17.30 -9.55 -0.70
N MET A 216 -18.52 -9.97 -0.34
CA MET A 216 -18.96 -11.36 -0.40
C MET A 216 -20.09 -11.53 -1.40
N LEU A 217 -20.07 -12.65 -2.11
CA LEU A 217 -21.17 -13.14 -2.91
C LEU A 217 -22.21 -13.82 -2.00
N LYS A 218 -23.47 -13.88 -2.45
CA LYS A 218 -24.55 -14.55 -1.69
C LYS A 218 -24.26 -16.04 -1.41
N ASN A 219 -23.42 -16.67 -2.22
CA ASN A 219 -23.01 -18.07 -2.09
C ASN A 219 -21.71 -18.27 -1.29
N GLY A 220 -21.18 -17.23 -0.63
CA GLY A 220 -20.00 -17.33 0.25
C GLY A 220 -18.65 -17.05 -0.41
N GLY A 221 -18.58 -16.77 -1.72
CA GLY A 221 -17.32 -16.44 -2.41
C GLY A 221 -16.90 -14.96 -2.32
N ILE A 222 -15.67 -14.65 -2.72
CA ILE A 222 -15.18 -13.26 -2.81
C ILE A 222 -15.84 -12.53 -3.98
N LYS A 223 -16.50 -11.41 -3.69
CA LYS A 223 -17.03 -10.49 -4.70
C LYS A 223 -15.92 -9.58 -5.21
N ARG A 224 -15.67 -9.62 -6.52
CA ARG A 224 -14.72 -8.72 -7.19
C ARG A 224 -15.39 -7.38 -7.48
N GLU A 225 -14.98 -6.33 -6.76
CA GLU A 225 -15.37 -4.96 -7.08
C GLU A 225 -14.48 -4.39 -8.20
N PRO A 226 -15.05 -3.61 -9.14
CA PRO A 226 -14.27 -2.95 -10.18
C PRO A 226 -13.21 -2.00 -9.60
N SER A 227 -12.02 -1.97 -10.20
CA SER A 227 -10.89 -1.16 -9.70
C SER A 227 -11.16 0.34 -9.67
N TYR A 228 -12.06 0.86 -10.51
CA TYR A 228 -12.46 2.27 -10.47
C TYR A 228 -13.36 2.60 -9.28
N LYS A 229 -14.11 1.61 -8.75
CA LYS A 229 -14.92 1.75 -7.53
C LYS A 229 -14.06 1.52 -6.28
N PHE A 230 -13.22 0.48 -6.30
CA PHE A 230 -12.23 0.22 -5.26
C PHE A 230 -10.84 0.72 -5.64
N ALA A 231 -10.65 2.03 -5.52
CA ALA A 231 -9.47 2.73 -6.03
C ALA A 231 -8.20 2.61 -5.15
N SER A 232 -8.25 1.91 -4.01
CA SER A 232 -7.12 1.81 -3.06
C SER A 232 -5.84 1.20 -3.67
N PHE A 233 -5.97 0.46 -4.77
CA PHE A 233 -4.85 -0.09 -5.54
C PHE A 233 -4.68 0.58 -6.92
N GLY A 234 -5.37 1.69 -7.17
CA GLY A 234 -5.43 2.35 -8.47
C GLY A 234 -6.26 1.60 -9.52
N SER A 235 -6.31 2.17 -10.72
CA SER A 235 -7.06 1.62 -11.86
C SER A 235 -6.37 1.95 -13.19
N GLY A 236 -6.66 1.15 -14.22
CA GLY A 236 -6.11 1.29 -15.57
C GLY A 236 -4.65 0.82 -15.71
N SER A 237 -3.94 1.33 -16.72
CA SER A 237 -2.54 0.97 -17.04
C SER A 237 -1.52 1.29 -15.93
N ARG A 238 -1.92 2.09 -14.94
CA ARG A 238 -1.11 2.46 -13.77
C ARG A 238 -1.67 1.88 -12.46
N ALA A 239 -2.56 0.89 -12.56
CA ALA A 239 -2.98 0.12 -11.40
C ALA A 239 -1.78 -0.60 -10.78
N TRP A 240 -1.80 -0.76 -9.46
CA TRP A 240 -0.69 -1.37 -8.77
C TRP A 240 -0.64 -2.88 -9.02
N VAL A 241 0.46 -3.34 -9.60
CA VAL A 241 0.69 -4.75 -9.95
C VAL A 241 0.80 -5.66 -8.71
N GLY A 242 1.21 -5.11 -7.57
CA GLY A 242 1.43 -5.86 -6.33
C GLY A 242 0.16 -6.18 -5.53
N LYS A 243 -1.04 -5.86 -6.02
CA LYS A 243 -2.30 -5.97 -5.27
C LYS A 243 -2.49 -7.33 -4.60
N ASN A 244 -2.37 -8.40 -5.37
CA ASN A 244 -2.62 -9.75 -4.86
C ASN A 244 -1.55 -10.16 -3.82
N MET A 245 -0.27 -9.92 -4.12
CA MET A 245 0.83 -10.19 -3.20
C MET A 245 0.65 -9.46 -1.86
N ALA A 246 0.18 -8.22 -1.89
CA ALA A 246 -0.05 -7.43 -0.69
C ALA A 246 -1.19 -7.99 0.15
N LEU A 247 -2.32 -8.35 -0.48
CA LEU A 247 -3.44 -8.93 0.23
C LEU A 247 -3.04 -10.27 0.86
N SER A 248 -2.28 -11.11 0.16
CA SER A 248 -1.73 -12.35 0.73
C SER A 248 -0.80 -12.06 1.92
N HIS A 249 0.12 -11.10 1.81
CA HIS A 249 0.99 -10.71 2.93
C HIS A 249 0.20 -10.17 4.12
N LEU A 250 -0.81 -9.32 3.89
CA LEU A 250 -1.67 -8.79 4.94
C LEU A 250 -2.41 -9.91 5.67
N LYS A 251 -2.93 -10.90 4.93
CA LYS A 251 -3.57 -12.08 5.50
C LYS A 251 -2.59 -12.89 6.35
N ILE A 252 -1.43 -13.27 5.80
CA ILE A 252 -0.41 -14.06 6.52
C ILE A 252 0.01 -13.36 7.81
N VAL A 253 0.34 -12.07 7.76
CA VAL A 253 0.78 -11.35 8.97
C VAL A 253 -0.36 -11.29 9.99
N SER A 254 -1.59 -11.06 9.53
CA SER A 254 -2.75 -11.00 10.41
C SER A 254 -3.10 -12.37 11.03
N THR A 255 -2.93 -13.48 10.31
CA THR A 255 -3.14 -14.83 10.85
C THR A 255 -1.99 -15.32 11.72
N VAL A 256 -0.74 -14.91 11.49
CA VAL A 256 0.35 -15.19 12.44
C VAL A 256 0.12 -14.47 13.77
N ASN A 257 -0.54 -13.32 13.75
CA ASN A 257 -0.94 -12.61 14.96
C ASN A 257 -2.26 -13.16 15.56
N TYR A 258 -2.79 -14.27 15.05
CA TYR A 258 -4.00 -14.94 15.55
C TYR A 258 -3.86 -15.49 16.97
N ASP A 259 -2.74 -16.14 17.27
CA ASP A 259 -2.48 -16.64 18.64
C ASP A 259 -2.31 -15.47 19.64
N ASN A 260 -1.95 -14.29 19.11
CA ASN A 260 -1.85 -13.01 19.82
C ASN A 260 -3.06 -12.10 19.59
N LEU A 261 -4.19 -12.64 19.12
CA LEU A 261 -5.48 -11.96 19.07
C LEU A 261 -6.36 -12.21 20.34
N PRO A 262 -5.87 -12.30 21.60
CA PRO A 262 -6.75 -12.15 22.74
C PRO A 262 -7.08 -10.66 22.91
N LEU A 263 -8.03 -10.17 22.10
CA LEU A 263 -8.67 -8.86 22.28
C LEU A 263 -9.84 -8.93 23.26
N THR A 264 -9.68 -9.70 24.33
CA THR A 264 -10.46 -9.56 25.56
C THR A 264 -9.46 -9.54 26.70
N TYR A 265 -9.34 -8.37 27.36
CA TYR A 265 -8.73 -8.08 28.68
C TYR A 265 -7.67 -6.96 28.80
N ARG A 266 -7.21 -6.29 27.72
CA ARG A 266 -6.23 -5.18 27.89
C ARG A 266 -6.56 -3.81 27.28
N VAL A 267 -7.78 -3.57 26.80
CA VAL A 267 -8.20 -2.24 26.30
C VAL A 267 -9.02 -1.44 27.34
N SER A 268 -9.47 -2.06 28.44
CA SER A 268 -10.17 -1.34 29.53
C SER A 268 -9.28 -0.34 30.29
N ARG A 269 -7.95 -0.34 30.09
CA ARG A 269 -7.03 0.63 30.73
C ARG A 269 -6.61 1.80 29.83
N MET A 270 -6.95 1.77 28.54
CA MET A 270 -6.59 2.85 27.60
C MET A 270 -7.81 3.72 27.20
N SER A 271 -9.02 3.19 27.37
CA SER A 271 -10.28 3.94 27.16
C SER A 271 -10.43 5.15 28.10
N SER A 272 -9.93 5.07 29.34
CA SER A 272 -10.06 6.18 30.32
C SER A 272 -9.08 7.34 30.13
N ARG A 273 -8.10 7.25 29.21
CA ARG A 273 -7.12 8.34 28.98
C ARG A 273 -7.06 8.90 27.55
N VAL A 274 -7.71 8.25 26.58
CA VAL A 274 -7.67 8.70 25.16
C VAL A 274 -9.00 9.30 24.69
N SER A 275 -10.11 9.06 25.40
CA SER A 275 -11.44 9.54 24.99
C SER A 275 -11.59 11.07 25.02
N THR A 276 -10.87 11.79 25.89
CA THR A 276 -11.03 13.24 26.05
C THR A 276 -10.09 14.12 25.20
N ARG A 277 -9.18 13.57 24.38
CA ARG A 277 -8.17 14.39 23.67
C ARG A 277 -8.19 14.35 22.14
N PHE A 278 -8.95 13.45 21.53
CA PHE A 278 -9.05 13.37 20.05
C PHE A 278 -10.35 13.92 19.46
N TYR A 279 -11.38 14.18 20.29
CA TYR A 279 -12.64 14.75 19.80
C TYR A 279 -12.65 16.29 19.70
N CYS A 280 -11.70 17.00 20.34
CA CYS A 280 -11.64 18.48 20.29
C CYS A 280 -10.70 19.06 19.21
N THR A 281 -9.93 18.27 18.47
CA THR A 281 -8.94 18.84 17.51
C THR A 281 -9.26 18.60 16.04
N SER A 282 -10.26 17.78 15.71
CA SER A 282 -10.62 17.50 14.31
C SER A 282 -11.82 18.30 13.78
N ASN A 283 -12.67 18.86 14.65
CA ASN A 283 -13.83 19.66 14.23
C ASN A 283 -13.58 21.18 14.20
N GLU A 284 -12.49 21.68 14.79
CA GLU A 284 -12.19 23.12 14.81
C GLU A 284 -11.08 23.55 13.82
N ALA A 285 -10.46 22.62 13.11
CA ALA A 285 -9.37 22.93 12.18
C ALA A 285 -9.81 23.21 10.73
N TRP A 286 -11.12 23.06 10.43
CA TRP A 286 -11.68 23.26 9.09
C TRP A 286 -13.10 23.84 9.14
N SER A 287 -13.28 24.93 9.89
CA SER A 287 -14.35 25.91 9.68
C SER A 287 -13.73 27.20 9.16
#